data_AF-A0A2E9WJL9-F1
#
_entry.id   AF-A0A2E9WJL9-F1
#
_cell.length_a   1.000
_cell.length_b   1.000
_cell.length_c   1.000
_cell.angle_alpha   90.00
_cell.angle_beta   90.00
_cell.angle_gamma   90.00
#
_symmetry.space_group_name_H-M   'P 1'
#
loop_
_entity.id
_entity.type
_entity.pdbx_description
1 polymer ?
#
loop_
_entity_poly.entity_id
_entity_poly.type
_entity_poly.pdbx_seq_one_letter_code
_entity_poly.pdbx_strand_id
1 'polypeptide(L)'
;MNKFRTLFLITAVIDLLAVLPLVIFSFNPDMMEEMVFSQFPGINDAGKEALELIHFVFGVIGVSMIVAVLVAVNIKVKESAQTAAQILSIIHLGWVLPDWFNFILGNAHPPIVFMLLSAISVLALVYAWKKGEV
;
A
#
# COMPACT_ATOMS: atom_id res chain seq x y z
N MET A 1 19.80 -9.60 -12.62
CA MET A 1 18.49 -8.93 -12.65
C MET A 1 17.37 -9.70 -11.97
N ASN A 2 17.42 -11.04 -11.94
CA ASN A 2 16.29 -11.84 -11.44
C ASN A 2 15.92 -11.48 -9.99
N LYS A 3 16.91 -11.16 -9.14
CA LYS A 3 16.70 -10.74 -7.75
C LYS A 3 15.88 -9.45 -7.63
N PHE A 4 16.23 -8.39 -8.39
CA PHE A 4 15.44 -7.16 -8.44
C PHE A 4 14.01 -7.42 -8.92
N ARG A 5 13.88 -8.18 -10.01
CA ARG A 5 12.59 -8.55 -10.58
C ARG A 5 11.71 -9.24 -9.54
N THR A 6 12.27 -10.21 -8.82
CA THR A 6 11.57 -10.92 -7.74
C THR A 6 11.14 -9.99 -6.63
N LEU A 7 12.03 -9.08 -6.18
CA LEU A 7 11.69 -8.15 -5.10
C LEU A 7 10.58 -7.17 -5.51
N PHE A 8 10.65 -6.61 -6.72
CA PHE A 8 9.55 -5.76 -7.24
C PHE A 8 8.25 -6.54 -7.42
N LEU A 9 8.29 -7.80 -7.85
CA LEU A 9 7.09 -8.63 -7.95
C LEU A 9 6.50 -8.94 -6.58
N ILE A 10 7.32 -9.22 -5.57
CA ILE A 10 6.87 -9.40 -4.18
C ILE A 10 6.16 -8.13 -3.70
N THR A 11 6.77 -6.95 -3.90
CA THR A 11 6.16 -5.66 -3.58
C THR A 11 4.81 -5.50 -4.30
N ALA A 12 4.76 -5.72 -5.61
CA ALA A 12 3.53 -5.55 -6.39
C ALA A 12 2.39 -6.48 -5.94
N VAL A 13 2.71 -7.72 -5.55
CA VAL A 13 1.71 -8.66 -5.02
C VAL A 13 1.18 -8.18 -3.67
N ILE A 14 2.05 -7.69 -2.78
CA ILE A 14 1.64 -7.13 -1.49
C ILE A 14 0.76 -5.90 -1.71
N ASP A 15 1.16 -4.99 -2.60
CA ASP A 15 0.39 -3.79 -2.91
C ASP A 15 -0.98 -4.14 -3.48
N LEU A 16 -1.04 -5.13 -4.39
CA LEU A 16 -2.30 -5.63 -4.92
C LEU A 16 -3.23 -6.13 -3.81
N LEU A 17 -2.71 -6.92 -2.87
CA LEU A 17 -3.48 -7.44 -1.74
C LEU A 17 -3.95 -6.31 -0.80
N ALA A 18 -3.14 -5.27 -0.60
CA ALA A 18 -3.48 -4.13 0.25
C ALA A 18 -4.52 -3.20 -0.40
N VAL A 19 -4.50 -3.06 -1.73
CA VAL A 19 -5.40 -2.17 -2.48
C VAL A 19 -6.71 -2.86 -2.84
N LEU A 20 -6.73 -4.19 -2.93
CA LEU A 20 -7.92 -4.95 -3.32
C LEU A 20 -9.16 -4.60 -2.47
N PRO A 21 -9.09 -4.55 -1.12
CA PRO A 21 -10.24 -4.15 -0.30
C PRO A 21 -10.74 -2.75 -0.63
N LEU A 22 -9.82 -1.81 -0.89
CA LEU A 22 -10.19 -0.42 -1.22
C LEU A 22 -11.03 -0.34 -2.50
N VAL A 23 -10.72 -1.19 -3.47
CA VAL A 23 -11.47 -1.25 -4.72
C VAL A 23 -12.80 -1.99 -4.51
N ILE A 24 -12.78 -3.15 -3.83
CA ILE A 24 -13.98 -3.98 -3.67
C ILE A 24 -15.06 -3.25 -2.86
N PHE A 25 -14.70 -2.61 -1.74
CA PHE A 25 -15.68 -1.96 -0.87
C PHE A 25 -16.37 -0.80 -1.58
N SER A 26 -15.67 -0.06 -2.44
CA SER A 26 -16.25 1.01 -3.25
C SER A 26 -17.35 0.55 -4.22
N PHE A 27 -17.43 -0.73 -4.57
CA PHE A 27 -18.49 -1.27 -5.44
C PHE A 27 -19.58 -2.04 -4.68
N ASN A 28 -19.47 -2.17 -3.36
CA ASN A 28 -20.43 -2.88 -2.54
C ASN A 28 -20.84 -2.03 -1.32
N PRO A 29 -22.00 -1.37 -1.37
CA PRO A 29 -22.48 -0.49 -0.30
C PRO A 29 -22.57 -1.20 1.06
N ASP A 30 -22.99 -2.47 1.09
CA ASP A 30 -23.11 -3.23 2.34
C ASP A 30 -21.73 -3.46 2.97
N MET A 31 -20.72 -3.76 2.15
CA MET A 31 -19.33 -3.88 2.63
C MET A 31 -18.75 -2.54 3.07
N MET A 32 -19.07 -1.44 2.39
CA MET A 32 -18.64 -0.10 2.81
C MET A 32 -19.22 0.27 4.18
N GLU A 33 -20.50 -0.02 4.41
CA GLU A 33 -21.15 0.22 5.69
C GLU A 33 -20.51 -0.63 6.80
N GLU A 34 -20.36 -1.93 6.58
CA GLU A 34 -19.84 -2.86 7.59
C GLU A 34 -18.34 -2.68 7.88
N MET A 35 -17.52 -2.43 6.86
CA MET A 35 -16.06 -2.45 6.98
C MET A 35 -15.43 -1.07 7.20
N VAL A 36 -16.11 0.01 6.78
CA VAL A 36 -15.56 1.38 6.82
C VAL A 36 -16.39 2.27 7.74
N PHE A 37 -17.69 2.46 7.46
CA PHE A 37 -18.50 3.42 8.23
C PHE A 37 -18.73 2.98 9.68
N SER A 38 -18.84 1.67 9.94
CA SER A 38 -18.98 1.11 11.29
C SER A 38 -17.84 1.50 12.24
N GLN A 39 -16.67 1.86 11.70
CA GLN A 39 -15.51 2.31 12.46
C GLN A 39 -15.67 3.72 13.03
N PHE A 40 -16.69 4.46 12.59
CA PHE A 40 -16.97 5.84 12.99
C PHE A 40 -18.39 5.96 13.60
N PRO A 41 -18.57 5.61 14.88
CA PRO A 41 -19.87 5.69 15.54
C PRO A 41 -20.47 7.10 15.46
N GLY A 42 -21.72 7.20 14.98
CA GLY A 42 -22.44 8.46 14.86
C GLY A 42 -22.07 9.30 13.62
N ILE A 43 -21.38 8.72 12.63
CA ILE A 43 -21.11 9.39 11.35
C ILE A 43 -22.41 9.78 10.64
N ASN A 44 -22.48 11.02 10.17
CA ASN A 44 -23.61 11.54 9.39
C ASN A 44 -23.35 11.37 7.88
N ASP A 45 -24.35 11.68 7.05
CA ASP A 45 -24.27 11.49 5.59
C ASP A 45 -23.10 12.24 4.95
N ALA A 46 -22.87 13.50 5.35
CA ALA A 46 -21.72 14.28 4.86
C ALA A 46 -20.36 13.64 5.23
N GLY A 47 -20.28 13.02 6.41
CA GLY A 47 -19.10 12.26 6.83
C GLY A 47 -18.90 11.00 6.00
N LYS A 48 -19.98 10.28 5.68
CA LYS A 48 -19.95 9.09 4.81
C LYS A 48 -19.47 9.47 3.40
N GLU A 49 -20.04 10.52 2.80
CA GLU A 49 -19.61 11.03 1.48
C GLU A 49 -18.12 11.42 1.48
N ALA A 50 -17.65 12.08 2.55
CA ALA A 50 -16.23 12.42 2.68
C ALA A 50 -15.33 11.17 2.78
N LEU A 51 -15.75 10.16 3.54
CA LEU A 51 -15.02 8.89 3.65
C LEU A 51 -15.00 8.14 2.33
N GLU A 52 -16.08 8.11 1.56
CA GLU A 52 -16.10 7.51 0.22
C GLU A 52 -15.12 8.19 -0.73
N LEU A 53 -15.07 9.53 -0.71
CA LEU A 53 -14.11 10.28 -1.50
C LEU A 53 -12.67 9.96 -1.08
N ILE A 54 -12.39 9.92 0.23
CA ILE A 54 -11.08 9.51 0.74
C ILE A 54 -10.75 8.10 0.27
N HIS A 55 -11.68 7.16 0.39
CA HIS A 55 -11.52 5.78 -0.03
C HIS A 55 -11.16 5.67 -1.52
N PHE A 56 -11.87 6.42 -2.37
CA PHE A 56 -11.58 6.50 -3.80
C PHE A 56 -10.18 7.07 -4.07
N VAL A 57 -9.81 8.18 -3.44
CA VAL A 57 -8.47 8.79 -3.61
C VAL A 57 -7.37 7.82 -3.19
N PHE A 58 -7.51 7.15 -2.04
CA PHE A 58 -6.55 6.14 -1.59
C PHE A 58 -6.50 4.93 -2.52
N GLY A 59 -7.64 4.50 -3.07
CA GLY A 59 -7.68 3.46 -4.10
C GLY A 59 -6.90 3.83 -5.35
N VAL A 60 -7.07 5.06 -5.86
CA VAL A 60 -6.33 5.57 -7.04
C VAL A 60 -4.83 5.63 -6.74
N ILE A 61 -4.44 6.16 -5.57
CA ILE A 61 -3.03 6.21 -5.14
C ILE A 61 -2.46 4.78 -5.07
N GLY A 62 -3.16 3.85 -4.44
CA GLY A 62 -2.74 2.46 -4.34
C GLY A 62 -2.54 1.78 -5.70
N VAL A 63 -3.48 1.97 -6.64
CA VAL A 63 -3.34 1.45 -8.02
C VAL A 63 -2.12 2.07 -8.71
N SER A 64 -1.88 3.38 -8.54
CA SER A 64 -0.72 4.05 -9.12
C SER A 64 0.61 3.52 -8.56
N MET A 65 0.66 3.16 -7.28
CA MET A 65 1.82 2.53 -6.65
C MET A 65 2.10 1.16 -7.28
N ILE A 66 1.08 0.32 -7.45
CA ILE A 66 1.20 -0.99 -8.11
C ILE A 66 1.77 -0.81 -9.51
N VAL A 67 1.23 0.13 -10.30
CA VAL A 67 1.72 0.42 -11.66
C VAL A 67 3.18 0.86 -11.64
N ALA A 68 3.57 1.76 -10.73
CA ALA A 68 4.94 2.23 -10.62
C ALA A 68 5.93 1.08 -10.31
N VAL A 69 5.55 0.17 -9.41
CA VAL A 69 6.35 -1.02 -9.10
C VAL A 69 6.44 -1.96 -10.32
N LEU A 70 5.33 -2.21 -11.01
CA LEU A 70 5.30 -3.06 -12.21
C LEU A 70 6.15 -2.47 -13.36
N VAL A 71 6.22 -1.16 -13.49
CA VAL A 71 7.13 -0.51 -14.44
C VAL A 71 8.59 -0.79 -14.04
N ALA A 72 8.92 -0.70 -12.74
CA ALA A 72 10.28 -0.94 -12.25
C ALA A 72 10.78 -2.39 -12.48
N VAL A 73 9.87 -3.38 -12.57
CA VAL A 73 10.18 -4.79 -12.92
C VAL A 73 10.97 -4.90 -14.24
N ASN A 74 10.77 -3.96 -15.17
CA ASN A 74 11.37 -4.00 -16.51
C ASN A 74 12.73 -3.28 -16.61
N ILE A 75 13.21 -2.65 -15.54
CA ILE A 75 14.48 -1.92 -15.55
C ILE A 75 15.65 -2.89 -15.65
N LYS A 76 16.50 -2.71 -16.67
CA LYS A 76 17.64 -3.59 -16.94
C LYS A 76 18.97 -3.14 -16.35
N VAL A 77 19.07 -1.86 -16.02
CA VAL A 77 20.28 -1.24 -15.48
C VAL A 77 20.23 -1.28 -13.97
N LYS A 78 21.30 -1.78 -13.33
CA LYS A 78 21.35 -1.99 -11.88
C LYS A 78 21.15 -0.69 -11.11
N GLU A 79 21.90 0.34 -11.46
CA GLU A 79 21.88 1.64 -10.78
C GLU A 79 20.48 2.25 -10.86
N SER A 80 19.85 2.20 -12.04
CA SER A 80 18.47 2.66 -12.24
C SER A 80 17.46 1.86 -11.41
N ALA A 81 17.63 0.54 -11.29
CA ALA A 81 16.76 -0.30 -10.47
C ALA A 81 16.92 0.01 -8.97
N GLN A 82 18.15 0.28 -8.51
CA GLN A 82 18.40 0.71 -7.13
C GLN A 82 17.78 2.08 -6.83
N THR A 83 17.88 3.03 -7.75
CA THR A 83 17.25 4.35 -7.61
C THR A 83 15.72 4.23 -7.60
N ALA A 84 15.15 3.42 -8.50
CA ALA A 84 13.71 3.16 -8.50
C ALA A 84 13.25 2.53 -7.17
N ALA A 85 13.98 1.52 -6.68
CA ALA A 85 13.70 0.88 -5.39
C ALA A 85 13.77 1.87 -4.22
N GLN A 86 14.75 2.79 -4.23
CA GLN A 86 14.85 3.84 -3.21
C GLN A 86 13.62 4.76 -3.22
N ILE A 87 13.25 5.30 -4.38
CA ILE A 87 12.10 6.21 -4.51
C ILE A 87 10.82 5.49 -4.10
N LEU A 88 10.61 4.27 -4.62
CA LEU A 88 9.45 3.46 -4.26
C LEU A 88 9.42 3.17 -2.76
N SER A 89 10.56 2.85 -2.12
CA SER A 89 10.58 2.59 -0.68
C SER A 89 10.12 3.79 0.16
N ILE A 90 10.46 5.01 -0.26
CA ILE A 90 10.04 6.24 0.41
C ILE A 90 8.52 6.44 0.27
N ILE A 91 7.98 6.20 -0.93
CA ILE A 91 6.54 6.30 -1.18
C ILE A 91 5.78 5.26 -0.35
N HIS A 92 6.26 4.01 -0.31
CA HIS A 92 5.62 2.94 0.45
C HIS A 92 5.74 3.15 1.97
N LEU A 93 6.82 3.77 2.46
CA LEU A 93 6.91 4.21 3.85
C LEU A 93 5.77 5.18 4.19
N GLY A 94 5.49 6.15 3.31
CA GLY A 94 4.37 7.08 3.48
C GLY A 94 3.01 6.37 3.56
N TRP A 95 2.83 5.27 2.85
CA TRP A 95 1.62 4.44 2.90
C TRP A 95 1.52 3.62 4.20
N VAL A 96 2.63 3.03 4.65
CA VAL A 96 2.66 2.07 5.77
C VAL A 96 2.69 2.75 7.14
N LEU A 97 3.39 3.88 7.28
CA LEU A 97 3.62 4.52 8.57
C LEU A 97 2.36 4.96 9.34
N PRO A 98 1.30 5.51 8.71
CA PRO A 98 0.10 5.92 9.44
C PRO A 98 -0.52 4.81 10.28
N ASP A 99 -0.56 3.58 9.75
CA ASP A 99 -1.12 2.42 10.47
C ASP A 99 -0.27 2.06 11.70
N TRP A 100 1.06 2.09 11.55
CA TRP A 100 1.97 1.81 12.67
C TRP A 100 1.93 2.91 13.73
N PHE A 101 1.78 4.18 13.33
CA PHE A 101 1.57 5.26 14.28
C PHE A 101 0.26 5.08 15.05
N ASN A 102 -0.83 4.76 14.37
CA ASN A 102 -2.11 4.49 15.02
C ASN A 102 -2.03 3.32 16.00
N PHE A 103 -1.37 2.22 15.63
CA PHE A 103 -1.13 1.10 16.54
C PHE A 103 -0.35 1.51 17.80
N ILE A 104 0.76 2.23 17.64
CA ILE A 104 1.60 2.67 18.76
C ILE A 104 0.84 3.63 19.69
N LEU A 105 -0.01 4.49 19.13
CA LEU A 105 -0.83 5.44 19.88
C LEU A 105 -2.09 4.81 20.51
N GLY A 106 -2.39 3.54 20.22
CA GLY A 106 -3.59 2.86 20.70
C GLY A 106 -4.88 3.27 20.00
N ASN A 107 -4.77 3.86 18.80
CA ASN A 107 -5.90 4.22 17.94
C ASN A 107 -6.40 3.02 17.13
N ALA A 108 -7.52 3.18 16.43
CA ALA A 108 -7.99 2.20 15.44
C ALA A 108 -6.93 1.97 14.36
N HIS A 109 -6.65 0.70 14.05
CA HIS A 109 -5.65 0.28 13.07
C HIS A 109 -6.09 -1.03 12.39
N PRO A 110 -5.58 -1.35 11.19
CA PRO A 110 -5.84 -2.64 10.55
C PRO A 110 -5.31 -3.82 11.37
N PRO A 111 -5.76 -5.06 11.13
CA PRO A 111 -5.20 -6.22 11.81
C PRO A 111 -3.67 -6.32 11.60
N ILE A 112 -2.93 -6.63 12.67
CA ILE A 112 -1.45 -6.61 12.71
C ILE A 112 -0.83 -7.43 11.57
N VAL A 113 -1.44 -8.55 11.18
CA VAL A 113 -0.96 -9.41 10.09
C VAL A 113 -0.89 -8.64 8.76
N PHE A 114 -1.89 -7.80 8.46
CA PHE A 114 -1.87 -6.97 7.25
C PHE A 114 -0.85 -5.83 7.35
N MET A 115 -0.71 -5.23 8.53
CA MET A 115 0.32 -4.19 8.75
C MET A 115 1.74 -4.74 8.55
N LEU A 116 2.01 -5.96 9.03
CA LEU A 116 3.26 -6.67 8.83
C LEU A 116 3.48 -6.98 7.35
N LEU A 117 2.44 -7.46 6.66
CA LEU A 117 2.50 -7.72 5.22
C LEU A 117 2.86 -6.45 4.44
N SER A 118 2.22 -5.32 4.74
CA SER A 118 2.53 -4.03 4.13
C SER A 118 3.95 -3.55 4.48
N ALA A 119 4.46 -3.82 5.68
CA ALA A 119 5.85 -3.51 6.02
C ALA A 119 6.86 -4.33 5.21
N ILE A 120 6.52 -5.56 4.80
CA ILE A 120 7.39 -6.39 3.94
C ILE A 120 7.63 -5.73 2.58
N SER A 121 6.65 -5.02 2.01
CA SER A 121 6.84 -4.33 0.71
C SER A 121 7.94 -3.26 0.80
N VAL A 122 7.95 -2.48 1.89
CA VAL A 122 9.00 -1.52 2.20
C VAL A 122 10.35 -2.21 2.38
N LEU A 123 10.41 -3.28 3.18
CA LEU A 123 11.65 -4.01 3.42
C LEU A 123 12.23 -4.62 2.14
N ALA A 124 11.38 -5.15 1.26
CA ALA A 124 11.78 -5.68 -0.04
C ALA A 124 12.40 -4.58 -0.92
N LEU A 125 11.80 -3.38 -0.96
CA LEU A 125 12.31 -2.24 -1.71
C LEU A 125 13.61 -1.68 -1.12
N VAL A 126 13.70 -1.54 0.20
CA VAL A 126 14.94 -1.10 0.89
C VAL A 126 16.06 -2.11 0.66
N TYR A 127 15.75 -3.41 0.69
CA TYR A 127 16.73 -4.45 0.38
C TYR A 127 17.17 -4.37 -1.08
N ALA A 128 16.24 -4.19 -2.03
CA ALA A 128 16.57 -4.01 -3.45
C ALA A 128 17.48 -2.78 -3.65
N TRP A 129 17.21 -1.67 -2.96
CA TRP A 129 18.05 -0.48 -3.00
C TRP A 129 19.45 -0.75 -2.45
N LYS A 130 19.58 -1.27 -1.22
CA LYS A 130 20.88 -1.38 -0.52
C LYS A 130 21.72 -2.59 -0.93
N LYS A 131 21.07 -3.72 -1.24
CA LYS A 131 21.70 -5.04 -1.45
C LYS A 131 21.26 -5.71 -2.74
N GLY A 132 20.65 -4.95 -3.65
CA GLY A 132 20.28 -5.46 -4.96
C GLY A 132 21.52 -5.84 -5.78
N GLU A 133 21.57 -7.11 -6.17
CA GLU A 133 22.62 -7.69 -6.99
C GLU A 133 22.04 -8.05 -8.36
N VAL A 134 22.89 -8.00 -9.39
CA VAL A 134 22.54 -8.47 -10.73
C VAL A 134 22.60 -9.99 -10.73
#